data_AF-A0A1T5IUH9-F1
#
_entry.id   AF-A0A1T5IUH9-F1
#
_cell.length_a   1.000
_cell.length_b   1.000
_cell.length_c   1.000
_cell.angle_alpha   90.00
_cell.angle_beta   90.00
_cell.angle_gamma   90.00
#
_symmetry.space_group_name_H-M   'P 1'
#
loop_
_entity.id
_entity.type
_entity.pdbx_description
1 polymer ?
#
loop_
_entity_poly.entity_id
_entity_poly.type
_entity_poly.pdbx_seq_one_letter_code
_entity_poly.pdbx_strand_id
1 'polypeptide(L)' 'MAFVLAIILFVGGMYLFGLAITLTSFQGLVFFAGIVAVSLAIAIPVHFLNSRSAR' A
#
# COMPACT_ATOMS: atom_id res chain seq x y z
N MET A 1 -2.61 -13.43 8.45
CA MET A 1 -3.47 -12.66 7.52
C MET A 1 -3.03 -11.22 7.34
N ALA A 2 -2.82 -10.41 8.39
CA ALA A 2 -2.38 -9.02 8.26
C ALA A 2 -1.11 -8.80 7.40
N PHE A 3 -0.12 -9.70 7.51
CA PHE A 3 1.09 -9.66 6.68
C PHE A 3 0.81 -9.87 5.18
N VAL A 4 -0.04 -10.85 4.84
CA VAL A 4 -0.46 -11.10 3.44
C VAL A 4 -1.20 -9.89 2.88
N LEU A 5 -2.06 -9.27 3.69
CA LEU A 5 -2.77 -8.04 3.34
C LEU A 5 -1.80 -6.89 3.06
N ALA A 6 -0.76 -6.74 3.89
CA ALA A 6 0.30 -5.76 3.68
C ALA A 6 1.07 -5.99 2.36
N ILE A 7 1.41 -7.24 2.05
CA ILE A 7 2.07 -7.60 0.77
C ILE A 7 1.17 -7.23 -0.43
N ILE A 8 -0.12 -7.56 -0.37
CA ILE A 8 -1.07 -7.24 -1.45
C ILE A 8 -1.19 -5.72 -1.64
N LEU A 9 -1.31 -4.96 -0.54
CA LEU A 9 -1.34 -3.49 -0.57
C LEU A 9 -0.06 -2.89 -1.13
N PHE A 10 1.09 -3.45 -0.79
CA PHE A 10 2.38 -3.00 -1.29
C PHE A 10 2.50 -3.22 -2.80
N VAL A 11 2.27 -4.45 -3.27
CA VAL A 11 2.34 -4.80 -4.70
C VAL A 11 1.29 -4.01 -5.49
N GLY A 12 0.07 -3.88 -4.95
CA GLY A 12 -0.99 -3.07 -5.54
C GLY A 12 -0.61 -1.58 -5.64
N GLY A 13 -0.01 -1.01 -4.59
CA GLY A 13 0.47 0.37 -4.60
C GLY A 13 1.59 0.60 -5.62
N MET A 14 2.54 -0.33 -5.72
CA MET A 14 3.61 -0.30 -6.73
C MET A 14 3.04 -0.39 -8.16
N TYR A 15 2.03 -1.23 -8.37
CA TYR A 15 1.32 -1.30 -9.65
C TYR A 15 0.62 0.02 -9.99
N LEU A 16 -0.05 0.67 -9.03
CA LEU A 16 -0.72 1.96 -9.24
C LEU A 16 0.26 3.06 -9.67
N PHE A 17 1.50 3.06 -9.15
CA PHE A 17 2.52 4.00 -9.62
C PHE A 17 2.89 3.80 -11.09
N GLY A 18 3.10 2.55 -11.51
CA GLY A 18 3.36 2.23 -12.91
C GLY A 18 2.17 2.59 -13.82
N LEU A 19 0.95 2.27 -13.36
CA LEU A 19 -0.29 2.58 -14.08
C LEU A 19 -0.51 4.09 -14.23
N ALA A 20 -0.20 4.89 -13.20
CA ALA A 20 -0.37 6.35 -13.26
C ALA A 20 0.38 7.01 -14.42
N ILE A 21 1.51 6.43 -14.85
CA ILE A 21 2.34 6.96 -15.94
C ILE A 21 1.75 6.61 -17.32
N THR A 22 0.94 5.56 -17.42
CA THR A 22 0.35 5.12 -18.70
C THR A 22 -1.05 5.72 -18.95
N LEU A 23 -1.67 6.29 -17.93
CA LEU A 23 -3.01 6.86 -18.03
C LEU A 23 -3.00 8.20 -18.78
N THR A 24 -4.04 8.42 -19.58
CA THR A 24 -4.28 9.67 -20.32
C THR A 24 -5.01 10.72 -19.48
N SER A 25 -5.66 10.31 -18.38
CA SER A 25 -6.35 11.18 -17.43
C SER A 25 -6.29 10.60 -16.01
N PHE A 26 -6.52 11.44 -15.00
CA PHE A 26 -6.50 11.07 -13.58
C PHE A 26 -5.14 10.55 -13.04
N GLN A 27 -4.02 10.84 -13.72
CA GLN A 27 -2.69 10.36 -13.30
C GLN A 27 -2.38 10.74 -11.85
N GLY A 28 -2.68 11.98 -11.46
CA GLY A 28 -2.46 12.47 -10.09
C GLY A 28 -3.25 11.71 -9.03
N LEU A 29 -4.52 11.36 -9.31
CA LEU A 29 -5.35 10.62 -8.36
C LEU A 29 -4.86 9.17 -8.20
N VAL A 30 -4.50 8.51 -9.30
CA VAL A 30 -4.00 7.13 -9.29
C VAL A 30 -2.62 7.05 -8.65
N PHE A 31 -1.75 8.02 -8.92
CA PHE A 31 -0.45 8.15 -8.24
C PHE A 31 -0.63 8.34 -6.73
N PHE A 32 -1.51 9.25 -6.32
CA PHE A 32 -1.82 9.47 -4.91
C PHE A 32 -2.38 8.21 -4.23
N ALA A 33 -3.27 7.47 -4.90
CA ALA A 33 -3.77 6.19 -4.39
C ALA A 33 -2.65 5.16 -4.19
N GLY A 34 -1.64 5.14 -5.08
CA GLY A 34 -0.43 4.34 -4.91
C GLY A 34 0.35 4.70 -3.65
N ILE A 35 0.52 5.99 -3.36
CA ILE A 35 1.18 6.46 -2.13
C ILE A 35 0.44 5.94 -0.91
N VAL A 36 -0.88 6.16 -0.85
CA VAL A 36 -1.71 5.73 0.28
C VAL A 36 -1.64 4.21 0.48
N ALA A 37 -1.71 3.44 -0.60
CA ALA A 37 -1.63 1.98 -0.55
C ALA A 37 -0.27 1.50 0.02
N VAL A 38 0.85 2.06 -0.44
CA VAL A 38 2.18 1.73 0.08
C VAL A 38 2.35 2.17 1.55
N SER A 39 1.88 3.37 1.91
CA SER A 39 1.92 3.83 3.30
C SER A 39 1.13 2.90 4.24
N LEU A 40 -0.05 2.45 3.81
CA LEU A 40 -0.86 1.48 4.58
C LEU A 40 -0.19 0.11 4.67
N ALA A 41 0.45 -0.35 3.61
CA ALA A 41 1.20 -1.61 3.61
C ALA A 41 2.28 -1.64 4.69
N ILE A 42 2.94 -0.51 4.97
CA ILE A 42 3.96 -0.38 6.01
C ILE A 42 3.31 -0.18 7.39
N ALA A 43 2.22 0.58 7.48
CA ALA A 43 1.55 0.86 8.75
C ALA A 43 0.94 -0.40 9.39
N ILE A 44 0.36 -1.30 8.59
CA ILE A 44 -0.28 -2.54 9.07
C ILE A 44 0.67 -3.41 9.91
N PRO A 45 1.85 -3.84 9.42
CA PRO A 45 2.76 -4.66 10.21
C PRO A 45 3.26 -3.93 11.45
N VAL A 46 3.57 -2.63 11.37
CA VAL A 46 4.07 -1.85 12.51
C VAL A 46 3.06 -1.80 13.66
N HIS A 47 1.77 -1.59 13.36
CA HIS A 47 0.75 -1.42 14.40
C HIS A 47 0.12 -2.75 14.86
N PHE A 48 -0.07 -3.72 13.94
CA PHE A 48 -0.79 -4.95 14.23
C PHE A 48 0.11 -6.16 14.55
N LEU A 49 1.40 -6.18 14.18
CA LEU A 49 2.32 -7.25 14.62
C LEU A 49 2.97 -6.93 15.97
N ASN A 50 3.24 -5.65 16.27
CA ASN A 50 3.86 -5.24 17.52
C ASN A 50 2.96 -5.53 18.75
N SER A 51 1.64 -5.48 18.58
CA SER A 51 0.66 -5.73 19.65
C SER A 51 0.58 -7.19 20.12
N ARG A 52 1.24 -8.14 19.43
CA ARG A 52 1.31 -9.55 19.84
C ARG A 52 2.59 -9.96 20.54
N SER A 53 3.64 -9.13 20.54
CA SER A 53 4.92 -9.45 21.20
C SER A 53 5.01 -8.93 22.64
N ALA A 54 4.05 -8.11 23.08
CA ALA A 54 4.03 -7.49 24.41
C ALA A 54 2.93 -8.05 25.34
N ARG A 55 2.34 -9.19 24.98
CA ARG A 55 1.44 -10.00 25.82
C ARG A 55 2.02 -11.40 25.95
#